data_AF-A0A7K1AB90-F1
#
_entry.id   AF-A0A7K1AB90-F1
#
_cell.length_a   1.000
_cell.length_b   1.000
_cell.length_c   1.000
_cell.angle_alpha   90.00
_cell.angle_beta   90.00
_cell.angle_gamma   90.00
#
_symmetry.space_group_name_H-M   'P 1'
#
loop_
_entity.id
_entity.type
_entity.pdbx_description
1 polymer ?
#
loop_
_entity_poly.entity_id
_entity_poly.type
_entity_poly.pdbx_seq_one_letter_code
_entity_poly.pdbx_strand_id
1 'polypeptide(L)'
;MYSRWLIGLSRSDYRALQPTIEPKGFLMAIFAVTYKYIDDPELVNQIRTPHRVWLQELLDQGVLLVSGPMVNRAASLLIFRSDSAEDLSALLDQDPLEVAGVISE
;
A
#
# COMPACT_ATOMS: atom_id res chain seq x y z
N MET A 1 -8.70 -47.14 -19.12
CA MET A 1 -10.12 -47.34 -19.44
C MET A 1 -10.93 -46.28 -18.70
N TYR A 2 -11.14 -45.11 -19.31
CA TYR A 2 -12.28 -44.22 -19.05
C TYR A 2 -12.28 -43.19 -20.17
N SER A 3 -13.15 -43.47 -21.13
CA SER A 3 -13.45 -42.63 -22.27
C SER A 3 -14.72 -41.85 -21.96
N ARG A 4 -14.73 -40.59 -22.40
CA ARG A 4 -15.85 -39.96 -23.14
C ARG A 4 -16.78 -38.97 -22.39
N TRP A 5 -17.05 -37.90 -23.14
CA TRP A 5 -18.13 -36.90 -23.09
C TRP A 5 -17.90 -35.59 -22.32
N LEU A 6 -17.50 -34.56 -23.06
CA LEU A 6 -18.05 -33.20 -22.88
C LEU A 6 -18.32 -32.61 -24.27
N ILE A 7 -19.54 -32.85 -24.76
CA ILE A 7 -20.14 -32.09 -25.87
C ILE A 7 -21.50 -31.64 -25.35
N GLY A 8 -21.75 -30.33 -25.31
CA GLY A 8 -23.07 -29.75 -25.05
C GLY A 8 -23.22 -29.07 -23.69
N LEU A 9 -22.61 -27.90 -23.52
CA LEU A 9 -23.11 -26.92 -22.57
C LEU A 9 -23.42 -25.64 -23.34
N SER A 10 -24.66 -25.18 -23.24
CA SER A 10 -25.10 -23.90 -23.78
C SER A 10 -24.49 -22.78 -22.94
N ARG A 11 -24.26 -21.61 -23.54
CA ARG A 11 -23.75 -20.40 -22.84
C ARG A 11 -24.62 -20.01 -21.64
N SER A 12 -25.88 -20.44 -21.61
CA SER A 12 -26.82 -20.27 -20.50
C SER A 12 -26.52 -21.16 -19.29
N ASP A 13 -25.95 -22.35 -19.49
CA ASP A 13 -25.68 -23.32 -18.41
C ASP A 13 -24.47 -22.90 -17.57
N TYR A 14 -23.51 -22.20 -18.19
CA TYR A 14 -22.35 -21.63 -17.49
C TYR A 14 -22.70 -20.51 -16.50
N ARG A 15 -23.86 -19.85 -16.66
CA ARG A 15 -24.27 -18.74 -15.78
C ARG A 15 -24.86 -19.24 -14.46
N ALA A 16 -25.39 -20.47 -14.43
CA ALA A 16 -25.95 -21.09 -13.23
C ALA A 16 -24.91 -21.81 -12.35
N LEU A 17 -23.71 -22.05 -12.90
CA LEU A 17 -22.58 -22.66 -12.18
C LEU A 17 -21.51 -21.65 -11.76
N GLN A 18 -21.76 -20.34 -11.92
CA GLN A 18 -20.94 -19.34 -11.28
C GLN A 18 -21.27 -19.38 -9.80
N PRO A 19 -20.36 -19.85 -8.91
CA PRO A 19 -20.51 -19.52 -7.51
C PRO A 19 -20.69 -18.01 -7.44
N THR A 20 -21.71 -17.55 -6.72
CA THR A 20 -21.75 -16.17 -6.26
C THR A 20 -20.54 -16.01 -5.36
N ILE A 21 -19.42 -15.61 -5.97
CA ILE A 21 -18.31 -15.02 -5.24
C ILE A 21 -18.91 -13.71 -4.72
N GLU A 22 -19.62 -13.78 -3.60
CA GLU A 22 -19.76 -12.64 -2.71
C GLU A 22 -18.32 -12.18 -2.48
N PRO A 23 -17.91 -10.97 -2.93
CA PRO A 23 -16.56 -10.48 -2.70
C PRO A 23 -16.41 -10.14 -1.22
N LYS A 24 -16.37 -11.18 -0.38
CA LYS A 24 -16.06 -11.06 1.04
C LYS A 24 -14.56 -11.10 1.18
N GLY A 25 -13.96 -9.96 0.88
CA GLY A 25 -12.54 -9.70 0.89
C GLY A 25 -12.26 -8.55 -0.04
N PHE A 26 -12.33 -7.33 0.48
CA PHE A 26 -11.81 -6.16 -0.21
C PHE A 26 -10.37 -6.49 -0.63
N LEU A 27 -10.05 -6.40 -1.93
CA LEU A 27 -8.70 -6.63 -2.41
C LEU A 27 -7.84 -5.47 -1.89
N MET A 28 -7.19 -5.68 -0.74
CA MET A 28 -6.23 -4.70 -0.21
C MET A 28 -5.11 -4.51 -1.24
N ALA A 29 -4.90 -3.28 -1.67
CA ALA A 29 -3.88 -2.91 -2.64
C ALA A 29 -2.54 -2.66 -1.96
N ILE A 30 -1.46 -2.86 -2.72
CA ILE A 30 -0.10 -2.49 -2.32
C ILE A 30 0.26 -1.19 -3.01
N PHE A 31 0.66 -0.20 -2.23
CA PHE A 31 1.03 1.12 -2.71
C PHE A 31 2.52 1.35 -2.48
N ALA A 32 3.18 1.93 -3.47
CA ALA A 32 4.52 2.46 -3.35
C ALA A 32 4.45 3.97 -3.22
N VAL A 33 4.95 4.50 -2.10
CA VAL A 33 4.99 5.93 -1.78
C VAL A 33 6.45 6.36 -1.80
N THR A 34 6.73 7.43 -2.53
CA THR A 34 8.07 8.04 -2.54
C THR A 34 7.95 9.41 -1.90
N TYR A 35 8.78 9.68 -0.90
CA TYR A 35 8.92 11.02 -0.34
C TYR A 35 10.18 11.66 -0.84
N LYS A 36 10.08 12.87 -1.37
CA LYS A 36 11.22 13.73 -1.65
C LYS A 36 11.34 14.79 -0.55
N TYR A 37 12.53 14.97 -0.01
CA TYR A 37 12.76 15.94 1.05
C TYR A 37 13.05 17.33 0.50
N ILE A 38 12.72 18.35 1.29
CA ILE A 38 13.19 19.71 1.08
C ILE A 38 14.72 19.80 1.15
N ASP A 39 15.29 20.89 0.62
CA ASP A 39 16.74 21.17 0.67
C ASP A 39 17.16 21.76 2.02
N ASP A 40 16.75 21.08 3.10
CA ASP A 40 17.14 21.36 4.49
C ASP A 40 17.33 20.03 5.25
N PRO A 41 18.49 19.38 5.10
CA PRO A 41 18.74 18.09 5.73
C PRO A 41 18.82 18.17 7.26
N GLU A 42 19.13 19.34 7.84
CA GLU A 42 19.20 19.52 9.29
C GLU A 42 17.82 19.47 9.91
N LEU A 43 16.86 20.19 9.32
CA LEU A 43 15.46 20.16 9.76
C LEU A 43 14.86 18.76 9.57
N VAL A 44 15.09 18.12 8.42
CA VAL A 44 14.64 16.73 8.18
C VAL A 44 15.18 15.78 9.25
N ASN A 45 16.47 15.91 9.60
CA ASN A 45 17.10 15.08 10.63
C ASN A 45 16.49 15.22 12.02
N GLN A 46 16.03 16.42 12.40
CA GLN A 46 15.38 16.67 13.69
C GLN A 46 14.05 15.91 13.80
N ILE A 47 13.33 15.72 12.69
CA ILE A 47 12.01 15.08 12.64
C ILE A 47 12.10 13.56 12.39
N ARG A 48 13.28 13.03 12.03
CA ARG A 48 13.46 11.58 11.76
C ARG A 48 13.11 10.68 12.94
N THR A 49 13.34 11.12 14.17
CA THR A 49 13.03 10.32 15.37
C THR A 49 11.53 10.05 15.51
N PRO A 50 10.65 11.07 15.59
CA PRO A 50 9.21 10.81 15.65
C PRO A 50 8.67 10.10 14.41
N HIS A 51 9.16 10.41 13.21
CA HIS A 51 8.81 9.70 11.98
C HIS A 51 9.09 8.18 12.07
N ARG A 52 10.25 7.78 12.60
CA ARG A 52 10.60 6.36 12.78
C ARG A 52 9.70 5.65 13.78
N VAL A 53 9.28 6.34 14.85
CA VAL A 53 8.34 5.78 15.83
C VAL A 53 7.00 5.50 15.16
N TRP A 54 6.48 6.48 14.41
CA TRP A 54 5.24 6.34 13.64
C TRP A 54 5.32 5.18 12.62
N LEU A 55 6.41 5.08 11.85
CA LEU A 55 6.61 3.96 10.93
C LEU A 55 6.68 2.60 11.63
N GLN A 56 7.29 2.53 12.82
CA GLN A 56 7.36 1.28 13.58
C GLN A 56 5.97 0.83 14.02
N GLU A 57 5.12 1.74 14.49
CA GLU A 57 3.74 1.42 14.85
C GLU A 57 2.94 0.88 13.65
N LEU A 58 3.17 1.43 12.45
CA LEU A 58 2.52 0.95 11.23
C LEU A 58 3.06 -0.39 10.74
N LEU A 59 4.34 -0.69 10.96
CA LEU A 59 4.92 -2.01 10.71
C LEU A 59 4.29 -3.06 11.62
N ASP A 60 4.16 -2.74 12.91
CA ASP A 60 3.59 -3.64 13.91
C ASP A 60 2.11 -3.96 13.60
N GLN A 61 1.39 -3.02 12.99
CA GLN A 61 0.00 -3.19 12.51
C GLN A 61 -0.10 -3.91 11.16
N GLY A 62 1.01 -4.12 10.44
CA GLY A 62 1.02 -4.71 9.11
C GLY A 62 0.49 -3.80 7.99
N VAL A 63 0.31 -2.50 8.28
CA VAL A 63 -0.09 -1.47 7.33
C VAL A 63 1.11 -1.04 6.50
N LEU A 64 2.25 -0.75 7.15
CA LEU A 64 3.54 -0.60 6.47
C LEU A 64 4.14 -1.99 6.26
N LEU A 65 4.67 -2.24 5.08
CA LEU A 65 5.36 -3.49 4.73
C LEU A 65 6.88 -3.31 4.70
N VAL A 66 7.34 -2.15 4.23
CA VAL A 66 8.76 -1.81 4.21
C VAL A 66 8.94 -0.30 4.10
N SER A 67 10.03 0.22 4.66
CA SER A 67 10.46 1.61 4.47
C SER A 67 11.98 1.68 4.44
N GLY A 68 12.53 2.60 3.63
CA GLY A 68 13.96 2.85 3.61
C GLY A 68 14.39 4.07 2.79
N PRO A 69 15.59 4.59 3.06
CA PRO A 69 16.16 5.70 2.30
C PRO A 69 16.61 5.24 0.91
N MET A 70 16.55 6.14 -0.07
CA MET A 70 17.13 5.93 -1.39
C MET A 70 18.62 6.33 -1.39
N VAL A 71 19.49 5.48 -1.93
CA VAL A 71 20.96 5.64 -1.82
C VAL A 71 21.53 6.87 -2.55
N ASN A 72 20.86 7.33 -3.62
CA ASN A 72 21.40 8.37 -4.52
C ASN A 72 20.54 9.65 -4.59
N ARG A 73 19.60 9.83 -3.65
CA ARG A 73 18.74 11.02 -3.61
C ARG A 73 18.23 11.25 -2.19
N ALA A 74 17.93 12.50 -1.85
CA ALA A 74 17.27 12.85 -0.59
C ALA A 74 15.79 12.45 -0.65
N ALA A 75 15.53 11.15 -0.68
CA ALA A 75 14.20 10.58 -0.77
C ALA A 75 14.12 9.25 0.00
N SER A 76 12.89 8.83 0.29
CA SER A 76 12.59 7.51 0.85
C SER A 76 11.53 6.79 0.04
N LEU A 77 11.59 5.47 0.06
CA LEU A 77 10.58 4.58 -0.51
C LEU A 77 9.89 3.84 0.64
N LEU A 78 8.56 3.91 0.63
CA LEU A 78 7.70 3.25 1.60
C LEU A 78 6.68 2.39 0.85
N ILE A 79 6.44 1.18 1.33
CA ILE A 79 5.48 0.25 0.74
C ILE A 79 4.38 -0.02 1.76
N PHE A 80 3.15 0.30 1.41
CA PHE A 80 1.98 0.18 2.27
C PHE A 80 0.98 -0.82 1.72
N ARG A 81 0.18 -1.39 2.62
CA ARG A 81 -1.07 -2.07 2.32
C ARG A 81 -2.22 -1.15 2.74
N SER A 82 -3.15 -0.86 1.83
CA SER A 82 -4.33 -0.04 2.09
C SER A 82 -5.51 -0.50 1.26
N ASP A 83 -6.72 -0.17 1.70
CA ASP A 83 -7.95 -0.41 0.95
C ASP A 83 -8.02 0.54 -0.25
N SER A 84 -7.74 1.83 -0.05
CA SER A 84 -7.76 2.81 -1.14
C SER A 84 -6.56 3.76 -1.10
N ALA A 85 -6.38 4.51 -2.19
CA ALA A 85 -5.37 5.57 -2.25
C ALA A 85 -5.77 6.74 -1.34
N GLU A 86 -7.06 6.99 -1.21
CA GLU A 86 -7.63 8.03 -0.35
C GLU A 86 -7.38 7.72 1.14
N ASP A 87 -7.60 6.47 1.57
CA ASP A 87 -7.33 6.03 2.94
C ASP A 87 -5.83 6.12 3.24
N LEU A 88 -4.98 5.74 2.28
CA LEU A 88 -3.54 5.88 2.41
C LEU A 88 -3.14 7.35 2.51
N SER A 89 -3.69 8.23 1.68
CA SER A 89 -3.41 9.67 1.73
C SER A 89 -3.74 10.24 3.11
N ALA A 90 -4.93 9.93 3.64
CA ALA A 90 -5.34 10.40 4.97
C ALA A 90 -4.45 9.85 6.11
N LEU A 91 -3.84 8.67 5.92
CA LEU A 91 -2.82 8.15 6.82
C LEU A 91 -1.51 8.93 6.69
N LEU A 92 -1.04 9.20 5.47
CA LEU A 92 0.22 9.91 5.22
C LEU A 92 0.18 11.38 5.70
N ASP A 93 -0.99 12.01 5.71
CA ASP A 93 -1.21 13.35 6.30
C ASP A 93 -0.84 13.42 7.80
N GLN A 94 -0.72 12.27 8.47
CA GLN A 94 -0.36 12.16 9.87
C GLN A 94 1.14 11.90 10.09
N ASP A 95 1.92 11.71 9.02
CA ASP A 95 3.37 11.51 9.13
C ASP A 95 4.02 12.76 9.76
N PRO A 96 4.83 12.63 10.82
CA PRO A 96 5.58 13.76 11.38
C PRO A 96 6.38 14.58 10.35
N LEU A 97 6.90 13.96 9.29
CA LEU A 97 7.58 14.66 8.19
C LEU A 97 6.62 15.51 7.35
N GLU A 98 5.41 15.01 7.08
CA GLU A 98 4.37 15.76 6.37
C GLU A 98 3.87 16.93 7.21
N VAL A 99 3.55 16.66 8.49
CA VAL A 99 3.09 17.69 9.44
C VAL A 99 4.14 18.78 9.65
N ALA A 100 5.43 18.43 9.63
CA ALA A 100 6.52 19.39 9.73
C ALA A 100 6.81 20.15 8.41
N GLY A 101 6.15 19.78 7.31
CA GLY A 101 6.33 20.39 5.99
C GLY A 101 7.72 20.16 5.40
N VAL A 102 8.36 19.03 5.71
CA VAL A 102 9.71 18.71 5.22
C VAL A 102 9.73 17.75 4.02
N ILE A 103 8.54 17.43 3.49
CA ILE A 103 8.33 16.70 2.24
C ILE A 103 7.99 17.73 1.14
N SER A 104 8.61 17.59 -0.03
CA SER A 104 8.40 18.47 -1.18
C SER A 104 7.47 17.87 -2.24
N GLU A 105 7.49 16.54 -2.37
CA GLU A 105 6.76 15.72 -3.36
C GLU A 105 6.45 14.34 -2.78
#